data_AF-A0A959IFR1-F1
#
_entry.id   AF-A0A959IFR1-F1
#
_cell.length_a   1.000
_cell.length_b   1.000
_cell.length_c   1.000
_cell.angle_alpha   90.00
_cell.angle_beta   90.00
_cell.angle_gamma   90.00
#
_symmetry.space_group_name_H-M   'P 1'
#
loop_
_entity.id
_entity.type
_entity.pdbx_description
1 polymer ?
#
loop_
_entity_poly.entity_id
_entity_poly.type
_entity_poly.pdbx_seq_one_letter_code
_entity_poly.pdbx_strand_id
1 'polypeptide(L)'
;MLPADIYREIGGFPDYFPCAGGEDRELCDRWLWKGYKMRYVPEAVIYHAHHLSLTKFCRQHFNYGIGAFYFHQVRKERQSGTMVQEMNFHTNLNNWLFAPFVRKEKRSVAMFFLLMLWQVANLVGFLWAAYHTKKTSPAPAIPDNFGAVNRQSHVQ
;
A
#
# COMPACT_ATOMS: atom_id res chain seq x y z
N MET A 1 14.37 -11.74 -0.52
CA MET A 1 13.64 -12.54 -1.55
C MET A 1 12.60 -13.40 -0.83
N LEU A 2 11.48 -13.66 -1.48
CA LEU A 2 10.35 -14.40 -0.92
C LEU A 2 10.44 -15.89 -1.30
N PRO A 3 10.46 -16.84 -0.34
CA PRO A 3 10.40 -18.28 -0.65
C PRO A 3 9.12 -18.64 -1.41
N ALA A 4 9.26 -19.35 -2.54
CA ALA A 4 8.16 -19.61 -3.47
C ALA A 4 7.13 -20.63 -2.94
N ASP A 5 7.60 -21.56 -2.10
CA ASP A 5 6.79 -22.50 -1.33
C ASP A 5 5.88 -21.78 -0.34
N ILE A 6 6.45 -20.92 0.52
CA ILE A 6 5.67 -20.16 1.49
C ILE A 6 4.72 -19.18 0.79
N TYR A 7 5.15 -18.54 -0.29
CA TYR A 7 4.29 -17.67 -1.11
C TYR A 7 3.02 -18.40 -1.59
N ARG A 8 3.16 -19.65 -2.05
CA ARG A 8 2.03 -20.48 -2.48
C ARG A 8 1.20 -20.97 -1.29
N GLU A 9 1.83 -21.30 -0.17
CA GLU A 9 1.17 -21.73 1.06
C GLU A 9 0.27 -20.63 1.62
N ILE A 10 0.74 -19.38 1.62
CA ILE A 10 -0.08 -18.24 2.03
C ILE A 10 -1.05 -17.81 0.93
N GLY A 11 -1.09 -18.51 -0.21
CA GLY A 11 -2.00 -18.34 -1.35
C GLY A 11 -1.79 -17.10 -2.22
N GLY A 12 -0.54 -16.62 -2.30
CA GLY A 12 -0.10 -15.69 -3.33
C GLY A 12 -0.74 -14.29 -3.30
N PHE A 13 -0.76 -13.63 -4.47
CA PHE A 13 -1.42 -12.32 -4.60
C PHE A 13 -2.94 -12.48 -4.61
N PRO A 14 -3.66 -11.62 -3.87
CA PRO A 14 -5.11 -11.60 -3.89
C PRO A 14 -5.67 -11.13 -5.24
N ASP A 15 -6.77 -11.74 -5.67
CA ASP A 15 -7.52 -11.40 -6.90
C ASP A 15 -8.60 -10.33 -6.68
N TYR A 16 -8.89 -10.01 -5.42
CA TYR A 16 -9.94 -9.05 -5.05
C TYR A 16 -9.50 -7.57 -5.07
N PHE A 17 -8.27 -7.26 -5.48
CA PHE A 17 -7.85 -5.90 -5.76
C PHE A 17 -8.27 -5.52 -7.19
N PRO A 18 -9.12 -4.49 -7.38
CA PRO A 18 -9.67 -4.16 -8.69
C PRO A 18 -8.65 -3.50 -9.64
N CYS A 19 -7.51 -3.07 -9.13
CA CYS A 19 -6.44 -2.46 -9.89
C CYS A 19 -5.09 -2.77 -9.27
N ALA A 20 -4.02 -2.73 -10.09
CA ALA A 20 -2.65 -2.81 -9.59
C ALA A 20 -2.38 -1.65 -8.63
N GLY A 21 -2.02 -1.98 -7.40
CA GLY A 21 -1.85 -1.07 -6.27
C GLY A 21 -2.50 -1.65 -5.02
N GLY A 22 -1.68 -2.03 -4.04
CA GLY A 22 -2.13 -2.45 -2.70
C GLY A 22 -2.03 -3.95 -2.44
N GLU A 23 -1.97 -4.79 -3.47
CA GLU A 23 -1.81 -6.25 -3.35
C GLU A 23 -0.46 -6.65 -2.73
N ASP A 24 0.58 -5.86 -3.01
CA ASP A 24 1.91 -5.99 -2.43
C ASP A 24 1.93 -5.67 -0.94
N ARG A 25 1.21 -4.62 -0.53
CA ARG A 25 1.03 -4.23 0.87
C ARG A 25 0.24 -5.27 1.63
N GLU A 26 -0.83 -5.79 1.03
CA GLU A 26 -1.63 -6.87 1.59
C GLU A 26 -0.79 -8.13 1.82
N LEU A 27 0.01 -8.52 0.83
CA LEU A 27 0.91 -9.67 0.95
C LEU A 27 1.92 -9.48 2.07
N CYS A 28 2.54 -8.29 2.15
CA CYS A 28 3.48 -7.93 3.22
C CYS A 28 2.83 -7.97 4.62
N ASP A 29 1.64 -7.40 4.76
CA ASP A 29 0.87 -7.41 6.02
C ASP A 29 0.51 -8.84 6.42
N ARG A 30 0.03 -9.65 5.48
CA ARG A 30 -0.32 -11.07 5.71
C ARG A 30 0.90 -11.89 6.09
N TRP A 31 2.04 -11.64 5.46
CA TRP A 31 3.32 -12.29 5.77
C TRP A 31 3.73 -12.05 7.22
N LEU A 32 3.72 -10.78 7.65
CA LEU A 32 4.03 -10.39 9.03
C LEU A 32 2.99 -10.92 10.02
N TRP A 33 1.71 -10.88 9.66
CA TRP A 33 0.60 -11.39 10.49
C TRP A 33 0.71 -12.90 10.75
N LYS A 34 1.20 -13.67 9.77
CA LYS A 34 1.51 -15.10 9.93
C LYS A 34 2.80 -15.37 10.74
N GLY A 35 3.50 -14.33 11.20
CA GLY A 35 4.69 -14.45 12.03
C GLY A 35 6.00 -14.62 11.26
N TYR A 36 5.96 -14.55 9.92
CA TYR A 36 7.19 -14.57 9.12
C TYR A 36 7.94 -13.24 9.25
N LYS A 37 9.27 -13.30 9.13
CA LYS A 37 10.13 -12.12 9.26
C LYS A 37 10.31 -11.42 7.92
N MET A 38 10.49 -10.10 7.97
CA MET A 38 10.90 -9.27 6.85
C MET A 38 12.17 -8.53 7.23
N ARG A 39 13.19 -8.60 6.38
CA ARG A 39 14.51 -7.99 6.62
C ARG A 39 14.79 -6.93 5.55
N TYR A 40 15.12 -5.74 6.00
CA TYR A 40 15.64 -4.69 5.13
C TYR A 40 17.09 -5.03 4.71
N VAL A 41 17.38 -4.92 3.41
CA VAL A 41 18.67 -5.24 2.80
C VAL A 41 19.10 -4.01 1.99
N PRO A 42 19.95 -3.12 2.54
CA PRO A 42 20.32 -1.87 1.86
C PRO A 42 21.14 -2.08 0.58
N GLU A 43 21.77 -3.24 0.43
CA GLU A 43 22.56 -3.62 -0.74
C GLU A 43 21.69 -4.03 -1.95
N ALA A 44 20.40 -4.31 -1.72
CA ALA A 44 19.46 -4.66 -2.78
C ALA A 44 18.99 -3.39 -3.53
N VAL A 45 19.78 -2.97 -4.52
CA VAL A 45 19.47 -1.78 -5.35
C VAL A 45 18.64 -2.17 -6.57
N ILE A 46 17.48 -1.52 -6.73
CA ILE A 46 16.60 -1.67 -7.90
C ILE A 46 16.54 -0.34 -8.65
N TYR A 47 16.85 -0.37 -9.94
CA TYR A 47 16.74 0.80 -10.81
C TYR A 47 15.34 0.86 -11.42
N HIS A 48 14.59 1.91 -11.09
CA HIS A 48 13.29 2.16 -11.70
C HIS A 48 13.45 3.09 -12.91
N ALA A 49 13.04 2.63 -14.09
CA ALA A 49 12.92 3.45 -15.29
C ALA A 49 11.45 3.51 -15.70
N HIS A 50 10.73 4.55 -15.26
CA HIS A 50 9.36 4.79 -15.69
C HIS A 50 9.24 6.15 -16.36
N HIS A 51 9.11 6.15 -17.69
CA HIS A 51 8.67 7.34 -18.41
C HIS A 51 7.16 7.52 -18.19
N LEU A 52 6.83 8.27 -17.14
CA LEU A 52 5.45 8.66 -16.83
C LEU A 52 5.16 10.00 -17.50
N SER A 53 4.12 10.01 -18.35
CA SER A 53 3.43 11.26 -18.67
C SER A 53 2.60 11.68 -17.46
N LEU A 54 2.24 12.97 -17.39
CA LEU A 54 1.42 13.51 -16.29
C LEU A 54 0.09 12.73 -16.12
N THR A 55 -0.54 12.33 -17.22
CA THR A 55 -1.76 11.51 -17.19
C THR A 55 -1.51 10.12 -16.58
N LYS A 56 -0.40 9.47 -16.93
CA LYS A 56 -0.04 8.15 -16.37
C LYS A 56 0.28 8.28 -14.88
N PHE A 57 0.96 9.35 -14.48
CA PHE A 57 1.23 9.69 -13.08
C PHE A 57 -0.06 9.84 -12.28
N CYS A 58 -1.01 10.68 -12.73
CA CYS A 58 -2.29 10.85 -12.04
C CYS A 58 -3.08 9.54 -11.94
N ARG A 59 -3.15 8.77 -13.03
CA ARG A 59 -3.87 7.49 -13.05
C ARG A 59 -3.25 6.47 -12.09
N GLN A 60 -1.92 6.39 -12.06
CA GLN A 60 -1.21 5.50 -11.13
C GLN A 60 -1.52 5.86 -9.68
N HIS A 61 -1.48 7.15 -9.34
CA HIS A 61 -1.78 7.59 -7.98
C HIS A 61 -3.24 7.46 -7.59
N PHE A 62 -4.16 7.63 -8.53
CA PHE A 62 -5.58 7.30 -8.35
C PHE A 62 -5.78 5.80 -8.06
N ASN A 63 -5.15 4.92 -8.83
CA ASN A 63 -5.20 3.47 -8.58
C ASN A 63 -4.60 3.11 -7.20
N TYR A 64 -3.52 3.77 -6.79
CA TYR A 64 -2.97 3.60 -5.44
C TYR A 64 -3.96 4.03 -4.35
N GLY A 65 -4.79 5.03 -4.61
CA GLY A 65 -5.86 5.46 -3.70
C GLY A 65 -6.92 4.38 -3.52
N ILE A 66 -7.36 3.78 -4.64
CA ILE A 66 -8.26 2.63 -4.64
C ILE A 66 -7.64 1.48 -3.85
N GLY A 67 -6.39 1.12 -4.18
CA GLY A 67 -5.62 0.08 -3.49
C GLY A 67 -5.54 0.26 -1.98
N ALA A 68 -5.24 1.48 -1.54
CA ALA A 68 -5.19 1.81 -0.11
C ALA A 68 -6.54 1.58 0.59
N PHE A 69 -7.66 1.92 -0.05
CA PHE A 69 -8.99 1.66 0.50
C PHE A 69 -9.22 0.15 0.72
N TYR A 70 -9.00 -0.68 -0.30
CA TYR A 70 -9.18 -2.13 -0.19
C TYR A 70 -8.22 -2.75 0.83
N PHE A 71 -6.96 -2.32 0.85
CA PHE A 71 -5.98 -2.75 1.83
C PHE A 71 -6.44 -2.45 3.27
N HIS A 72 -6.92 -1.24 3.53
CA HIS A 72 -7.42 -0.89 4.86
C HIS A 72 -8.65 -1.70 5.29
N GLN A 73 -9.53 -2.06 4.35
CA GLN A 73 -10.68 -2.93 4.63
C GLN A 73 -10.21 -4.32 5.06
N VAL A 74 -9.33 -4.95 4.27
CA VAL A 74 -8.77 -6.28 4.56
C VAL A 74 -7.98 -6.29 5.86
N ARG A 75 -7.17 -5.26 6.08
CA ARG A 75 -6.37 -5.11 7.30
C ARG A 75 -7.24 -4.97 8.56
N LYS A 76 -8.37 -4.25 8.45
CA LYS A 76 -9.36 -4.11 9.52
C LYS A 76 -10.03 -5.44 9.84
N GLU A 77 -10.42 -6.21 8.82
CA GLU A 77 -11.02 -7.55 9.00
C GLU A 77 -10.03 -8.53 9.63
N ARG A 78 -8.76 -8.49 9.21
CA ARG A 78 -7.67 -9.32 9.76
C ARG A 78 -7.24 -8.94 11.18
N GLN A 79 -7.58 -7.75 11.65
CA GLN A 79 -7.12 -7.18 12.91
C GLN A 79 -5.58 -7.08 13.01
N SER A 80 -4.87 -6.94 11.88
CA SER A 80 -3.40 -6.88 11.81
C SER A 80 -2.81 -5.49 12.07
N GLY A 81 -3.63 -4.46 12.28
CA GLY A 81 -3.16 -3.14 12.71
C GLY A 81 -4.20 -2.02 12.52
N THR A 82 -3.79 -0.78 12.76
CA THR A 82 -4.66 0.40 12.66
C THR A 82 -4.18 1.37 11.57
N MET A 83 -5.14 2.08 10.95
CA MET A 83 -4.90 3.13 9.94
C MET A 83 -3.97 4.25 10.42
N VAL A 84 -3.80 4.39 11.74
CA VAL A 84 -2.97 5.44 12.37
C VAL A 84 -1.49 5.34 11.96
N GLN A 85 -0.96 4.13 11.78
CA GLN A 85 0.45 3.94 11.39
C GLN A 85 0.76 4.47 9.98
N GLU A 86 -0.20 4.34 9.05
CA GLU A 86 -0.09 4.85 7.68
C GLU A 86 -0.45 6.34 7.61
N MET A 87 -1.38 6.80 8.44
CA MET A 87 -1.73 8.23 8.55
C MET A 87 -0.51 9.08 8.92
N ASN A 88 0.35 8.60 9.83
CA ASN A 88 1.58 9.31 10.21
C ASN A 88 2.56 9.50 9.04
N PHE A 89 2.58 8.60 8.05
CA PHE A 89 3.36 8.79 6.82
C PHE A 89 2.78 9.92 5.95
N HIS A 90 1.45 10.02 5.89
CA HIS A 90 0.75 11.04 5.11
C HIS A 90 0.60 12.38 5.83
N THR A 91 0.67 12.45 7.15
CA THR A 91 0.50 13.68 7.95
C THR A 91 1.82 14.32 8.38
N ASN A 92 2.96 13.64 8.25
CA ASN A 92 4.30 14.22 8.46
C ASN A 92 4.74 15.09 7.24
N LEU A 93 3.77 15.83 6.70
CA LEU A 93 3.82 16.73 5.56
C LEU A 93 4.85 17.84 5.78
N ASN A 94 4.95 18.33 7.02
CA ASN A 94 5.76 19.49 7.34
C ASN A 94 7.27 19.26 7.11
N ASN A 95 7.76 18.02 7.23
CA ASN A 95 9.18 17.75 7.02
C ASN A 95 9.53 17.45 5.56
N TRP A 96 8.64 16.84 4.77
CA TRP A 96 8.95 16.38 3.40
C TRP A 96 8.39 17.27 2.28
N LEU A 97 7.23 17.94 2.45
CA LEU A 97 6.72 18.91 1.47
C LEU A 97 7.51 20.21 1.48
N PHE A 98 8.05 20.60 2.64
CA PHE A 98 8.85 21.80 2.78
C PHE A 98 10.36 21.58 2.65
N ALA A 99 10.84 20.33 2.73
CA ALA A 99 12.25 19.98 2.46
C ALA A 99 12.79 20.49 1.11
N PRO A 100 12.03 20.45 0.00
CA PRO A 100 12.46 21.05 -1.26
C PRO A 100 12.71 22.57 -1.17
N PHE A 101 11.98 23.29 -0.30
CA PHE A 101 12.12 24.74 -0.14
C PHE A 101 13.37 25.12 0.68
N VAL A 102 13.90 24.20 1.49
CA VAL A 102 15.17 24.37 2.21
C VAL A 102 16.35 24.47 1.24
N ARG A 103 16.26 23.86 0.05
CA ARG A 103 17.33 23.81 -0.96
C ARG A 103 17.32 24.93 -2.00
N LYS A 104 16.33 25.85 -2.01
CA LYS A 104 16.22 27.01 -2.92
C LYS A 104 16.45 26.70 -4.42
N GLU A 105 16.12 25.50 -4.89
CA GLU A 105 16.25 25.15 -6.30
C GLU A 105 14.99 25.52 -7.09
N LYS A 106 15.13 25.95 -8.35
CA LYS A 106 14.00 26.25 -9.24
C LYS A 106 13.05 25.06 -9.43
N ARG A 107 13.56 23.83 -9.25
CA ARG A 107 12.80 22.58 -9.39
C ARG A 107 11.88 22.30 -8.19
N SER A 108 12.10 22.95 -7.04
CA SER A 108 11.32 22.72 -5.82
C SER A 108 9.85 23.09 -5.96
N VAL A 109 9.53 24.13 -6.73
CA VAL A 109 8.14 24.54 -6.99
C VAL A 109 7.41 23.51 -7.86
N ALA A 110 8.04 23.05 -8.94
CA ALA A 110 7.47 22.01 -9.79
C ALA A 110 7.26 20.70 -9.01
N MET A 111 8.23 20.30 -8.18
CA MET A 111 8.10 19.15 -7.29
C MET A 111 6.95 19.30 -6.31
N PHE A 112 6.79 20.48 -5.71
CA PHE A 112 5.66 20.76 -4.81
C PHE A 112 4.31 20.54 -5.51
N PHE A 113 4.13 21.08 -6.71
CA PHE A 113 2.89 20.87 -7.47
C PHE A 113 2.67 19.41 -7.86
N LEU A 114 3.73 18.66 -8.22
CA LEU A 114 3.62 17.22 -8.50
C LEU A 114 3.25 16.43 -7.24
N LEU A 115 3.80 16.78 -6.08
CA LEU A 115 3.45 16.15 -4.79
C LEU A 115 2.00 16.45 -4.41
N MET A 116 1.55 17.69 -4.61
CA MET A 116 0.15 18.06 -4.41
C MET A 116 -0.79 17.30 -5.36
N LEU A 117 -0.42 17.20 -6.64
CA LEU A 117 -1.20 16.46 -7.63
C LEU A 117 -1.29 14.98 -7.27
N TRP A 118 -0.19 14.38 -6.79
CA TRP A 118 -0.16 13.03 -6.26
C TRP A 118 -1.13 12.86 -5.09
N GLN A 119 -1.07 13.73 -4.08
CA GLN A 119 -1.93 13.69 -2.90
C GLN A 119 -3.42 13.74 -3.29
N VAL A 120 -3.78 14.68 -4.18
CA VAL A 120 -5.16 14.84 -4.66
C VAL A 120 -5.60 13.60 -5.45
N ALA A 121 -4.80 13.11 -6.40
CA ALA A 121 -5.15 11.94 -7.18
C ALA A 121 -5.36 10.70 -6.29
N ASN A 122 -4.51 10.51 -5.29
CA ASN A 122 -4.60 9.41 -4.34
C ASN A 122 -5.86 9.51 -3.46
N LEU A 123 -6.13 10.69 -2.90
CA LEU A 123 -7.32 10.94 -2.10
C LEU A 123 -8.60 10.72 -2.92
N VAL A 124 -8.64 11.22 -4.16
CA VAL A 124 -9.80 11.05 -5.05
C VAL A 124 -10.04 9.57 -5.37
N GLY A 125 -8.98 8.78 -5.62
CA GLY A 125 -9.09 7.33 -5.81
C GLY A 125 -9.63 6.61 -4.59
N PHE A 126 -9.15 6.97 -3.40
CA PHE A 126 -9.62 6.41 -2.13
C PHE A 126 -11.11 6.69 -1.90
N LEU A 127 -11.54 7.95 -2.05
CA LEU A 127 -12.94 8.35 -1.86
C LEU A 127 -13.85 7.73 -2.92
N TRP A 128 -13.37 7.61 -4.16
CA TRP A 128 -14.10 6.93 -5.23
C TRP A 128 -14.36 5.47 -4.87
N ALA A 129 -13.35 4.73 -4.40
CA ALA A 129 -13.51 3.35 -3.96
C ALA A 129 -14.48 3.24 -2.76
N ALA A 130 -14.36 4.13 -1.79
CA ALA A 130 -15.25 4.19 -0.63
C ALA A 130 -16.71 4.44 -1.02
N TYR A 131 -16.96 5.32 -1.99
CA TYR A 131 -18.30 5.62 -2.48
C TYR A 131 -18.93 4.42 -3.22
N HIS A 132 -18.17 3.75 -4.08
CA HIS A 132 -18.67 2.61 -4.86
C HIS A 132 -18.90 1.38 -3.98
N THR A 133 -18.03 1.13 -3.01
CA THR A 133 -18.18 0.00 -2.07
C THR A 133 -19.40 0.17 -1.14
N LYS A 134 -19.81 1.40 -0.82
CA LYS A 134 -21.06 1.64 -0.07
C LYS A 134 -22.33 1.27 -0.84
N LYS A 135 -22.29 1.25 -2.17
CA LYS A 135 -23.44 0.88 -3.02
C LYS A 135 -23.53 -0.64 -3.26
N THR A 136 -22.46 -1.38 -3.02
CA THR A 136 -22.37 -2.83 -3.17
C THR A 136 -21.92 -3.46 -1.85
N SER A 137 -22.84 -3.89 -1.00
CA SER A 137 -22.54 -4.67 0.23
C SER A 137 -21.90 -6.04 -0.07
N PRO A 138 -21.17 -6.65 0.89
CA PRO A 138 -20.01 -6.15 1.63
C PRO A 138 -18.70 -6.41 0.86
N ALA A 139 -17.57 -6.00 1.46
CA ALA A 139 -16.22 -6.29 0.97
C ALA A 139 -16.05 -7.78 0.59
N PRO A 140 -15.20 -8.10 -0.40
CA PRO A 140 -14.90 -9.48 -0.75
C PRO A 140 -14.45 -10.20 0.52
N ALA A 141 -15.23 -11.19 0.96
CA ALA A 141 -14.92 -11.99 2.13
C ALA A 141 -13.51 -12.56 1.95
N ILE A 142 -12.60 -12.28 2.89
CA ILE A 142 -11.28 -12.92 2.92
C ILE A 142 -11.54 -14.43 2.93
N PRO A 143 -11.12 -15.18 1.90
CA PRO A 143 -11.40 -16.61 1.86
C PRO A 143 -10.78 -17.31 3.09
N ASP A 144 -11.56 -18.17 3.76
CA ASP A 144 -11.15 -18.88 4.99
C ASP A 144 -9.84 -19.67 4.84
N ASN A 145 -9.48 -20.05 3.60
CA ASN A 145 -8.23 -20.75 3.28
C ASN A 145 -6.95 -19.94 3.57
N PHE A 146 -7.04 -18.65 3.87
CA PHE A 146 -5.89 -17.85 4.31
C PHE A 146 -5.62 -17.91 5.82
N GLY A 147 -6.56 -18.45 6.61
CA GLY A 147 -6.59 -18.39 8.07
C GLY A 147 -5.89 -19.53 8.84
N ALA A 148 -5.53 -20.65 8.21
CA ALA A 148 -5.00 -21.81 8.94
C ALA A 148 -3.48 -21.94 8.83
N VAL A 149 -2.73 -21.33 9.76
CA VAL A 149 -1.41 -21.87 10.16
C VAL A 149 -1.32 -21.79 11.69
N ASN A 150 -1.10 -22.96 12.30
CA ASN A 150 -1.05 -23.22 13.73
C ASN A 150 -0.08 -22.26 14.46
N ARG A 151 -0.61 -21.56 15.47
CA ARG A 151 0.20 -20.85 16.47
C ARG A 151 0.73 -21.86 17.50
N GLN A 152 1.64 -22.76 17.12
CA GLN A 152 2.35 -23.62 18.08
C GLN A 152 3.84 -23.74 17.73
N SER A 153 4.68 -23.56 18.75
CA SER A 153 6.16 -23.70 18.83
C SER A 153 6.97 -22.68 18.00
N HIS A 154 7.77 -21.77 18.56
CA HIS A 154 8.80 -21.97 19.58
C HIS A 154 8.97 -20.73 20.48
N VAL A 155 8.59 -20.88 21.74
CA VAL A 155 9.40 -20.37 22.87
C VAL A 155 10.26 -21.55 23.27
N GLN A 156 11.54 -21.54 22.90
CA GLN A 156 12.67 -22.08 23.66
C GLN A 156 13.92 -21.32 23.24
#